data_AF-A0A497QG89-F1
#
_entry.id   AF-A0A497QG89-F1
#
_cell.length_a   1.000
_cell.length_b   1.000
_cell.length_c   1.000
_cell.angle_alpha   90.00
_cell.angle_beta   90.00
_cell.angle_gamma   90.00
#
_symmetry.space_group_name_H-M   'P 1'
#
loop_
_entity.id
_entity.type
_entity.pdbx_description
1 polymer ?
#
loop_
_entity_poly.entity_id
_entity_poly.type
_entity_poly.pdbx_seq_one_letter_code
_entity_poly.pdbx_strand_id
1 'polypeptide(L)'
;MRIQKVQIKNFRTMKDSDCFLFPYMVFVGKNNSGKSNLMKALDVFFHNSPTLEDFRIEKGKRITKFQIILTFVDLSATEQILFQSYDVKGVEPSSKIIICFTATLKGHEISTKYHFAYNGFDYSIPEIKNEYGFLDDEKLSSKSKIQKSSTVPQEFKDYLDDFCRCLPKGEKFSKSHLLQVKRDYISQKIKEENIPSKIKWAPLSIRKNEFSRYFGHYFFIPAVQDITKETTFAARSSSNLTKLMKYIFEKMQNQERQQRYEQNIRKIIQEIYRIDQPNSEIYKLQTSINSLLSDFDGSKIRFDTELPSIDKVVRDSLKIFIDDGVETEVMHKGHGLQRYFMVILFKAWANRIIPKSKEPPTSLIKENSFPISSSSVFFAVEEPELFLHPQYQRLMKHYLKNIAENPDNQVIFKHTFY
;
A
#
# COMPACT_ATOMS: atom_id res chain seq x y z
N MET A 1 9.21 9.06 2.97
CA MET A 1 8.25 9.66 2.01
C MET A 1 7.03 10.22 2.72
N ARG A 2 6.43 11.29 2.19
CA ARG A 2 5.14 11.85 2.65
C ARG A 2 4.21 12.22 1.50
N ILE A 3 2.90 12.31 1.74
CA ILE A 3 1.92 12.82 0.78
C ILE A 3 1.95 14.35 0.85
N GLN A 4 2.32 15.01 -0.25
CA GLN A 4 2.31 16.47 -0.36
C GLN A 4 0.98 17.01 -0.88
N LYS A 5 0.36 16.32 -1.84
CA LYS A 5 -0.86 16.81 -2.50
C LYS A 5 -1.83 15.68 -2.76
N VAL A 6 -3.11 15.96 -2.52
CA VAL A 6 -4.24 15.09 -2.86
C VAL A 6 -5.10 15.82 -3.88
N GLN A 7 -5.44 15.17 -4.98
CA GLN A 7 -6.42 15.66 -5.95
C GLN A 7 -7.50 14.61 -6.15
N ILE A 8 -8.75 15.03 -6.14
CA ILE A 8 -9.92 14.16 -6.17
C ILE A 8 -10.85 14.66 -7.27
N LYS A 9 -11.24 13.76 -8.16
CA LYS A 9 -12.20 14.03 -9.24
C LYS A 9 -13.35 13.05 -9.18
N ASN A 10 -14.58 13.58 -9.15
CA ASN A 10 -15.85 12.84 -9.19
C ASN A 10 -16.04 11.79 -8.08
N PHE A 11 -15.46 11.99 -6.90
CA PHE A 11 -15.62 11.09 -5.76
C PHE A 11 -16.66 11.63 -4.76
N ARG A 12 -17.74 10.90 -4.54
CA ARG A 12 -18.83 11.29 -3.63
C ARG A 12 -19.29 12.74 -3.92
N THR A 13 -19.22 13.62 -2.92
CA THR A 13 -19.61 15.04 -3.06
C THR A 13 -18.52 15.93 -3.67
N MET A 14 -17.33 15.42 -3.99
CA MET A 14 -16.24 16.16 -4.62
C MET A 14 -16.29 16.03 -6.15
N LYS A 15 -16.41 17.17 -6.86
CA LYS A 15 -16.39 17.22 -8.34
C LYS A 15 -14.96 17.31 -8.86
N ASP A 16 -14.25 18.36 -8.48
CA ASP A 16 -12.82 18.54 -8.69
C ASP A 16 -12.30 19.32 -7.49
N SER A 17 -11.38 18.74 -6.74
CA SER A 17 -10.84 19.36 -5.53
C SER A 17 -9.41 18.91 -5.32
N ASP A 18 -8.55 19.83 -4.92
CA ASP A 18 -7.20 19.53 -4.48
C ASP A 18 -6.86 20.18 -3.14
N CYS A 19 -5.94 19.57 -2.42
CA CYS A 19 -5.40 20.12 -1.18
C CYS A 19 -3.95 19.70 -0.99
N PHE A 20 -3.18 20.57 -0.37
CA PHE A 20 -1.83 20.26 0.11
C PHE A 20 -1.92 19.68 1.52
N LEU A 21 -1.09 18.68 1.78
CA LEU A 21 -0.94 18.05 3.08
C LEU A 21 0.44 18.38 3.67
N PHE A 22 0.44 18.60 4.98
CA PHE A 22 1.64 18.85 5.77
C PHE A 22 1.99 17.62 6.63
N PRO A 23 3.19 17.55 7.23
CA PRO A 23 3.55 16.44 8.14
C PRO A 23 2.55 16.28 9.28
N TYR A 24 2.00 17.40 9.78
CA TYR A 24 0.93 17.44 10.75
C TYR A 24 -0.18 18.37 10.23
N MET A 25 -1.36 17.83 9.91
CA MET A 25 -2.46 18.63 9.34
C MET A 25 -3.80 18.36 10.04
N VAL A 26 -4.52 19.45 10.32
CA VAL A 26 -5.86 19.42 10.93
C VAL A 26 -6.89 19.99 9.95
N PHE A 27 -7.89 19.20 9.61
CA PHE A 27 -9.04 19.65 8.84
C PHE A 27 -10.16 20.13 9.78
N VAL A 28 -10.43 21.44 9.74
CA VAL A 28 -11.47 22.11 10.52
C VAL A 28 -12.56 22.62 9.58
N GLY A 29 -13.82 22.60 10.01
CA GLY A 29 -14.96 23.01 9.17
C GLY A 29 -16.30 22.51 9.70
N LYS A 30 -17.40 22.90 9.07
CA LYS A 30 -18.75 22.45 9.44
C LYS A 30 -18.93 20.94 9.18
N ASN A 31 -19.90 20.33 9.84
CA ASN A 31 -20.35 18.98 9.48
C ASN A 31 -20.83 18.94 8.03
N ASN A 32 -20.64 17.80 7.37
CA ASN A 32 -20.98 17.57 5.97
C ASN A 32 -20.24 18.45 4.94
N SER A 33 -19.20 19.19 5.33
CA SER A 33 -18.39 19.99 4.39
C SER A 33 -17.45 19.17 3.48
N GLY A 34 -17.59 17.83 3.47
CA GLY A 34 -16.75 16.94 2.66
C GLY A 34 -15.44 16.48 3.32
N LYS A 35 -15.12 16.90 4.56
CA LYS A 35 -13.89 16.49 5.27
C LYS A 35 -13.74 14.96 5.38
N SER A 36 -14.81 14.25 5.70
CA SER A 36 -14.79 12.78 5.75
C SER A 36 -14.64 12.14 4.37
N ASN A 37 -15.02 12.83 3.28
CA ASN A 37 -14.81 12.31 1.93
C ASN A 37 -13.34 12.33 1.53
N LEU A 38 -12.54 13.29 2.02
CA LEU A 38 -11.09 13.27 1.83
C LEU A 38 -10.46 12.04 2.51
N MET A 39 -10.81 11.79 3.77
CA MET A 39 -10.31 10.63 4.52
C MET A 39 -10.73 9.31 3.86
N LYS A 40 -11.98 9.21 3.40
CA LYS A 40 -12.47 8.03 2.68
C LYS A 40 -11.80 7.85 1.32
N ALA A 41 -11.44 8.93 0.62
CA ALA A 41 -10.66 8.84 -0.60
C ALA A 41 -9.27 8.26 -0.34
N LEU A 42 -8.58 8.73 0.70
CA LEU A 42 -7.30 8.14 1.12
C LEU A 42 -7.45 6.67 1.49
N ASP A 43 -8.50 6.32 2.24
CA ASP A 43 -8.76 4.94 2.64
C ASP A 43 -9.08 4.00 1.45
N VAL A 44 -9.82 4.47 0.44
CA VAL A 44 -10.03 3.74 -0.83
C VAL A 44 -8.73 3.59 -1.62
N PHE A 45 -7.86 4.62 -1.60
CA PHE A 45 -6.56 4.56 -2.28
C PHE A 45 -5.63 3.51 -1.64
N PHE A 46 -5.61 3.39 -0.30
CA PHE A 46 -4.68 2.47 0.37
C PHE A 46 -5.24 1.08 0.65
N HIS A 47 -6.50 0.96 1.11
CA HIS A 47 -7.04 -0.30 1.66
C HIS A 47 -8.36 -0.74 1.05
N ASN A 48 -9.37 0.12 1.06
CA ASN A 48 -10.74 -0.31 0.79
C ASN A 48 -11.01 -0.41 -0.72
N SER A 49 -11.82 -1.38 -1.11
CA SER A 49 -12.34 -1.41 -2.48
C SER A 49 -13.46 -0.39 -2.61
N PRO A 50 -13.51 0.35 -3.73
CA PRO A 50 -14.56 1.33 -3.93
C PRO A 50 -15.94 0.67 -4.04
N THR A 51 -16.95 1.39 -3.59
CA THR A 51 -18.36 0.99 -3.61
C THR A 51 -19.15 1.88 -4.56
N LEU A 52 -20.41 1.51 -4.84
CA LEU A 52 -21.30 2.33 -5.68
C LEU A 52 -21.56 3.73 -5.11
N GLU A 53 -21.46 3.89 -3.79
CA GLU A 53 -21.63 5.18 -3.09
C GLU A 53 -20.46 6.14 -3.32
N ASP A 54 -19.30 5.62 -3.71
CA ASP A 54 -18.11 6.42 -3.96
C ASP A 54 -18.18 7.18 -5.29
N PHE A 55 -19.04 6.74 -6.22
CA PHE A 55 -19.27 7.41 -7.49
C PHE A 55 -20.22 8.59 -7.31
N ARG A 56 -19.72 9.79 -7.66
CA ARG A 56 -20.50 11.03 -7.60
C ARG A 56 -21.81 10.92 -8.40
N ILE A 57 -22.87 11.51 -7.84
CA ILE A 57 -24.13 11.73 -8.53
C ILE A 57 -24.22 13.21 -8.91
N GLU A 58 -24.44 13.49 -10.19
CA GLU A 58 -24.64 14.85 -10.71
C GLU A 58 -25.96 14.86 -11.51
N LYS A 59 -26.89 15.74 -11.11
CA LYS A 59 -28.23 15.87 -11.73
C LYS A 59 -28.97 14.52 -11.84
N GLY A 60 -28.94 13.71 -10.78
CA GLY A 60 -29.60 12.40 -10.71
C GLY A 60 -28.88 11.29 -11.50
N LYS A 61 -27.77 11.57 -12.18
CA LYS A 61 -26.99 10.57 -12.92
C LYS A 61 -25.69 10.26 -12.20
N ARG A 62 -25.38 8.98 -12.05
CA ARG A 62 -24.10 8.53 -11.47
C ARG A 62 -23.00 8.67 -12.52
N ILE A 63 -21.93 9.38 -12.15
CA ILE A 63 -20.72 9.47 -12.95
C ILE A 63 -20.04 8.11 -12.91
N THR A 64 -19.63 7.59 -14.06
CA THR A 64 -19.09 6.22 -14.19
C THR A 64 -17.60 6.13 -13.91
N LYS A 65 -16.93 7.24 -13.59
CA LYS A 65 -15.48 7.28 -13.36
C LYS A 65 -15.12 8.32 -12.31
N PHE A 66 -14.28 7.93 -11.35
CA PHE A 66 -13.64 8.86 -10.42
C PHE A 66 -12.14 8.59 -10.33
N GLN A 67 -11.40 9.61 -9.88
CA GLN A 67 -9.95 9.55 -9.75
C GLN A 67 -9.48 10.14 -8.43
N ILE A 68 -8.46 9.53 -7.85
CA ILE A 68 -7.76 10.02 -6.66
C ILE A 68 -6.28 10.04 -7.02
N ILE A 69 -5.66 11.21 -6.95
CA ILE A 69 -4.28 11.45 -7.35
C ILE A 69 -3.51 11.88 -6.11
N LEU A 70 -2.52 11.08 -5.74
CA LEU A 70 -1.62 11.39 -4.63
C LEU A 70 -0.26 11.76 -5.19
N THR A 71 0.27 12.88 -4.70
CA THR A 71 1.64 13.31 -4.92
C THR A 71 2.43 13.03 -3.67
N PHE A 72 3.41 12.15 -3.78
CA PHE A 72 4.36 11.82 -2.74
C PHE A 72 5.66 12.60 -2.94
N VAL A 73 6.27 13.05 -1.84
CA VAL A 73 7.58 13.73 -1.83
C VAL A 73 8.51 13.17 -0.76
N ASP A 74 9.76 13.61 -0.75
CA ASP A 74 10.78 13.27 0.24
C ASP A 74 10.98 11.75 0.37
N LEU A 75 11.20 11.10 -0.77
CA LEU A 75 11.52 9.67 -0.83
C LEU A 75 12.89 9.41 -0.19
N SER A 76 12.93 8.43 0.72
CA SER A 76 14.17 7.89 1.26
C SER A 76 14.97 7.14 0.19
N ALA A 77 16.25 6.84 0.46
CA ALA A 77 17.07 6.06 -0.46
C ALA A 77 16.46 4.68 -0.78
N THR A 78 15.82 4.03 0.20
CA THR A 78 15.14 2.74 -0.02
C THR A 78 13.92 2.90 -0.93
N GLU A 79 13.15 3.98 -0.78
CA GLU A 79 11.99 4.28 -1.60
C GLU A 79 12.39 4.65 -3.03
N GLN A 80 13.48 5.40 -3.20
CA GLN A 80 14.04 5.70 -4.53
C GLN A 80 14.41 4.41 -5.27
N ILE A 81 15.00 3.42 -4.59
CA ILE A 81 15.30 2.10 -5.18
C ILE A 81 14.01 1.36 -5.54
N LEU A 82 13.03 1.32 -4.64
CA LEU A 82 11.75 0.64 -4.89
C LEU A 82 11.02 1.22 -6.10
N PHE A 83 11.06 2.53 -6.25
CA PHE A 83 10.41 3.23 -7.34
C PHE A 83 11.32 3.50 -8.54
N GLN A 84 12.55 2.98 -8.57
CA GLN A 84 13.49 3.21 -9.67
C GLN A 84 12.91 2.80 -11.03
N SER A 85 12.13 1.70 -11.07
CA SER A 85 11.44 1.25 -12.28
C SER A 85 10.20 2.08 -12.65
N TYR A 86 9.75 2.97 -11.76
CA TYR A 86 8.62 3.87 -11.90
C TYR A 86 9.04 5.34 -11.92
N ASP A 87 10.36 5.60 -11.90
CA ASP A 87 10.92 6.92 -11.77
C ASP A 87 10.63 7.78 -12.99
N VAL A 88 10.38 9.06 -12.72
CA VAL A 88 10.25 10.09 -13.74
C VAL A 88 11.64 10.65 -14.01
N LYS A 89 12.46 9.91 -14.75
CA LYS A 89 13.71 10.45 -15.27
C LYS A 89 13.39 11.74 -16.05
N GLY A 90 13.90 12.88 -15.58
CA GLY A 90 13.62 14.20 -16.16
C GLY A 90 12.72 15.13 -15.34
N VAL A 91 12.27 14.73 -14.15
CA VAL A 91 11.91 15.68 -13.08
C VAL A 91 13.10 15.76 -12.13
N GLU A 92 13.89 16.83 -12.24
CA GLU A 92 14.85 17.10 -11.18
C GLU A 92 14.12 17.46 -9.87
N PRO A 93 14.54 16.92 -8.72
CA PRO A 93 15.27 15.67 -8.51
C PRO A 93 14.31 14.58 -7.98
N SER A 94 14.42 13.33 -8.46
CA SER A 94 14.39 12.02 -7.74
C SER A 94 13.54 11.82 -6.46
N SER A 95 12.60 12.70 -6.16
CA SER A 95 12.00 12.88 -4.84
C SER A 95 10.50 13.03 -4.91
N LYS A 96 9.89 12.94 -6.10
CA LYS A 96 8.46 13.11 -6.29
C LYS A 96 7.85 11.99 -7.12
N ILE A 97 6.82 11.35 -6.58
CA ILE A 97 6.02 10.34 -7.29
C ILE A 97 4.58 10.80 -7.31
N ILE A 98 3.93 10.68 -8.46
CA ILE A 98 2.50 10.98 -8.57
C ILE A 98 1.78 9.72 -9.00
N ILE A 99 0.84 9.25 -8.18
CA ILE A 99 0.04 8.06 -8.45
C ILE A 99 -1.42 8.45 -8.61
N CYS A 100 -2.04 8.02 -9.70
CA CYS A 100 -3.46 8.12 -9.94
C CYS A 100 -4.14 6.76 -9.75
N PHE A 101 -5.01 6.68 -8.75
CA PHE A 101 -6.05 5.66 -8.67
C PHE A 101 -7.24 6.09 -9.54
N THR A 102 -7.74 5.16 -10.36
CA THR A 102 -8.94 5.35 -11.16
C THR A 102 -9.89 4.18 -10.94
N ALA A 103 -11.15 4.50 -10.60
CA ALA A 103 -12.24 3.53 -10.56
C ALA A 103 -13.23 3.81 -11.69
N THR A 104 -13.66 2.78 -12.40
CA THR A 104 -14.62 2.86 -13.50
C THR A 104 -15.75 1.86 -13.29
N LEU A 105 -16.99 2.35 -13.34
CA LEU A 105 -18.23 1.60 -13.25
C LEU A 105 -18.72 1.24 -14.67
N LYS A 106 -18.89 -0.06 -14.94
CA LYS A 106 -19.53 -0.57 -16.15
C LYS A 106 -20.69 -1.48 -15.74
N GLY A 107 -21.92 -1.01 -15.93
CA GLY A 107 -23.10 -1.70 -15.38
C GLY A 107 -23.03 -1.74 -13.85
N HIS A 108 -22.91 -2.94 -13.28
CA HIS A 108 -22.76 -3.16 -11.84
C HIS A 108 -21.32 -3.47 -11.40
N GLU A 109 -20.39 -3.63 -12.34
CA GLU A 109 -19.01 -3.99 -12.03
C GLU A 109 -18.13 -2.74 -11.87
N ILE A 110 -17.33 -2.74 -10.81
CA ILE A 110 -16.34 -1.69 -10.55
C ILE A 110 -14.95 -2.24 -10.87
N SER A 111 -14.28 -1.62 -11.84
CA SER A 111 -12.89 -1.90 -12.19
C SER A 111 -11.98 -0.81 -11.65
N THR A 112 -10.83 -1.19 -11.08
CA THR A 112 -9.85 -0.26 -10.50
C THR A 112 -8.49 -0.41 -11.15
N LYS A 113 -7.81 0.72 -11.39
CA LYS A 113 -6.46 0.75 -11.94
C LYS A 113 -5.62 1.80 -11.22
N TYR A 114 -4.34 1.50 -11.04
CA TYR A 114 -3.34 2.47 -10.62
C TYR A 114 -2.45 2.83 -11.81
N HIS A 115 -2.12 4.11 -11.91
CA HIS A 115 -1.17 4.63 -12.86
C HIS A 115 -0.17 5.52 -12.14
N PHE A 116 1.07 5.54 -12.58
CA PHE A 116 2.04 6.53 -12.14
C PHE A 116 2.25 7.57 -13.25
N ALA A 117 2.54 8.80 -12.84
CA ALA A 117 2.90 9.87 -13.76
C ALA A 117 4.33 9.71 -14.25
N TYR A 118 4.59 10.08 -15.50
CA TYR A 118 5.93 10.28 -16.03
C TYR A 118 5.95 11.44 -17.03
N ASN A 119 7.13 12.00 -17.29
CA ASN A 119 7.32 13.03 -18.30
C ASN A 119 7.37 12.36 -19.67
N GLY A 120 6.32 12.55 -20.45
CA GLY A 120 6.24 12.11 -21.83
C GLY A 120 6.40 13.27 -22.80
N PHE A 121 6.60 12.95 -24.07
CA PHE A 121 6.54 13.94 -25.16
C PHE A 121 5.16 14.60 -25.28
N ASP A 122 5.12 15.90 -25.52
CA ASP A 122 3.87 16.61 -25.81
C ASP A 122 3.47 16.47 -27.30
N TYR A 123 2.70 15.44 -27.61
CA TYR A 123 2.20 15.20 -28.97
C TYR A 123 1.11 16.17 -29.44
N SER A 124 0.79 17.22 -28.67
CA SER A 124 0.04 18.36 -29.23
C SER A 124 0.87 19.13 -30.26
N ILE A 125 2.20 18.98 -30.22
CA ILE A 125 3.14 19.55 -31.19
C ILE A 125 3.31 18.54 -32.35
N PRO A 126 2.96 18.91 -33.60
CA PRO A 126 2.97 18.00 -34.74
C PRO A 126 4.34 17.38 -35.06
N GLU A 127 5.42 18.15 -34.93
CA GLU A 127 6.80 17.71 -35.21
C GLU A 127 7.18 16.54 -34.31
N ILE A 128 6.96 16.71 -33.00
CA ILE A 128 7.21 15.68 -31.98
C ILE A 128 6.33 14.46 -32.22
N LYS A 129 5.06 14.67 -32.61
CA LYS A 129 4.13 13.56 -32.89
C LYS A 129 4.57 12.75 -34.12
N ASN A 130 5.08 13.39 -35.16
CA ASN A 130 5.53 12.73 -36.37
C ASN A 130 6.79 11.90 -36.12
N GLU A 131 7.72 12.45 -35.33
CA GLU A 131 9.00 11.79 -35.05
C GLU A 131 8.89 10.70 -33.97
N TYR A 132 8.18 10.99 -32.88
CA TYR A 132 8.14 10.14 -31.68
C TYR A 132 6.81 9.44 -31.42
N GLY A 133 5.78 9.69 -32.24
CA GLY A 133 4.42 9.16 -32.03
C GLY A 133 4.35 7.63 -31.96
N PHE A 134 5.31 6.91 -32.56
CA PHE A 134 5.41 5.45 -32.49
C PHE A 134 5.56 4.93 -31.04
N LEU A 135 6.09 5.74 -30.12
CA LEU A 135 6.31 5.32 -28.72
C LEU A 135 4.99 5.08 -27.98
N ASP A 136 3.90 5.76 -28.35
CA ASP A 136 2.57 5.57 -27.74
C ASP A 136 1.62 4.69 -28.60
N ASP A 137 2.10 4.12 -29.71
CA ASP A 137 1.26 3.22 -30.52
C ASP A 137 1.02 1.88 -29.80
N GLU A 138 -0.23 1.60 -29.42
CA GLU A 138 -0.65 0.36 -28.77
C GLU A 138 -0.42 -0.89 -29.65
N LYS A 139 -0.36 -0.73 -30.98
CA LYS A 139 -0.04 -1.83 -31.90
C LYS A 139 1.38 -2.31 -31.68
N LEU A 140 2.31 -1.44 -31.29
CA LEU A 140 3.71 -1.73 -31.00
C LEU A 140 3.91 -2.29 -29.59
N SER A 141 3.28 -3.44 -29.35
CA SER A 141 3.17 -4.10 -28.04
C SER A 141 4.19 -5.22 -27.78
N SER A 142 5.07 -5.52 -28.74
CA SER A 142 6.11 -6.54 -28.60
C SER A 142 7.36 -6.19 -29.41
N LYS A 143 8.51 -6.72 -28.99
CA LYS A 143 9.80 -6.58 -29.69
C LYS A 143 9.69 -6.93 -31.17
N SER A 144 9.04 -8.06 -31.49
CA SER A 144 8.85 -8.51 -32.87
C SER A 144 8.08 -7.52 -33.74
N LYS A 145 7.06 -6.83 -33.19
CA LYS A 145 6.29 -5.83 -33.92
C LYS A 145 7.08 -4.54 -34.13
N ILE A 146 7.86 -4.13 -33.13
CA ILE A 146 8.72 -2.95 -33.20
C ILE A 146 9.80 -3.15 -34.27
N GLN A 147 10.46 -4.31 -34.27
CA GLN A 147 11.51 -4.62 -35.24
C GLN A 147 11.00 -4.62 -36.69
N LYS A 148 9.78 -5.14 -36.91
CA LYS A 148 9.15 -5.21 -38.25
C LYS A 148 8.52 -3.91 -38.72
N SER A 149 8.31 -2.92 -37.85
CA SER A 149 7.62 -1.69 -38.24
C SER A 149 8.56 -0.76 -39.02
N SER A 150 8.08 -0.19 -40.12
CA SER A 150 8.78 0.86 -40.88
C SER A 150 8.65 2.24 -40.23
N THR A 151 7.65 2.43 -39.36
CA THR A 151 7.41 3.70 -38.66
C THR A 151 8.31 3.92 -37.45
N VAL A 152 9.10 2.91 -37.06
CA VAL A 152 10.00 2.98 -35.92
C VAL A 152 11.41 3.30 -36.43
N PRO A 153 12.04 4.40 -35.97
CA PRO A 153 13.42 4.73 -36.31
C PRO A 153 14.40 3.62 -35.95
N GLN A 154 15.45 3.44 -36.77
CA GLN A 154 16.47 2.41 -36.53
C GLN A 154 17.20 2.64 -35.20
N GLU A 155 17.46 3.90 -34.84
CA GLU A 155 18.07 4.29 -33.56
C GLU A 155 17.35 3.67 -32.35
N PHE A 156 16.01 3.72 -32.33
CA PHE A 156 15.23 3.12 -31.24
C PHE A 156 15.27 1.59 -31.25
N LYS A 157 15.34 0.97 -32.45
CA LYS A 157 15.46 -0.49 -32.56
C LYS A 157 16.79 -0.97 -32.00
N ASP A 158 17.87 -0.25 -32.29
CA ASP A 158 19.21 -0.54 -31.78
C ASP A 158 19.25 -0.37 -30.25
N TYR A 159 18.68 0.73 -29.74
CA TYR A 159 18.52 0.97 -28.29
C TYR A 159 17.75 -0.17 -27.58
N LEU A 160 16.67 -0.66 -28.19
CA LEU A 160 15.90 -1.79 -27.66
C LEU A 160 16.72 -3.09 -27.65
N ASP A 161 17.54 -3.33 -28.67
CA ASP A 161 18.40 -4.51 -28.76
C ASP A 161 19.53 -4.48 -27.73
N ASP A 162 20.14 -3.31 -27.50
CA ASP A 162 21.15 -3.12 -26.46
C ASP A 162 20.59 -3.36 -25.06
N PHE A 163 19.38 -2.86 -24.77
CA PHE A 163 18.69 -3.18 -23.53
C PHE A 163 18.49 -4.69 -23.38
N CYS A 164 18.06 -5.37 -24.44
CA CYS A 164 17.86 -6.82 -24.41
C CYS A 164 19.16 -7.60 -24.14
N ARG A 165 20.31 -7.12 -24.62
CA ARG A 165 21.63 -7.74 -24.38
C ARG A 165 22.09 -7.59 -22.93
N CYS A 166 21.63 -6.54 -22.26
CA CYS A 166 21.97 -6.24 -20.86
C CYS A 166 21.07 -6.98 -19.85
N LEU A 167 20.05 -7.72 -20.30
CA LEU A 167 19.20 -8.48 -19.40
C LEU A 167 19.98 -9.60 -18.69
N PRO A 168 19.67 -9.90 -17.41
CA PRO A 168 20.26 -11.02 -16.68
C PRO A 168 20.13 -12.34 -17.45
N LYS A 169 21.16 -13.19 -17.37
CA LYS A 169 21.18 -14.48 -18.06
C LYS A 169 19.96 -15.33 -17.66
N GLY A 170 19.13 -15.67 -18.65
CA GLY A 170 17.92 -16.49 -18.47
C GLY A 170 16.62 -15.69 -18.33
N GLU A 171 16.68 -14.36 -18.19
CA GLU A 171 15.48 -13.53 -18.12
C GLU A 171 14.88 -13.28 -19.50
N LYS A 172 13.56 -13.51 -19.63
CA LYS A 172 12.83 -13.29 -20.88
C LYS A 172 12.32 -11.85 -20.96
N PHE A 173 12.52 -11.22 -22.12
CA PHE A 173 11.94 -9.91 -22.41
C PHE A 173 10.41 -9.94 -22.29
N SER A 174 9.83 -8.92 -21.66
CA SER A 174 8.42 -8.88 -21.27
C SER A 174 7.80 -7.53 -21.63
N LYS A 175 6.48 -7.39 -21.43
CA LYS A 175 5.79 -6.11 -21.64
C LYS A 175 6.25 -5.02 -20.67
N SER A 176 6.62 -5.37 -19.43
CA SER A 176 7.13 -4.39 -18.45
C SER A 176 8.49 -3.86 -18.87
N HIS A 177 9.36 -4.73 -19.40
CA HIS A 177 10.64 -4.33 -19.99
C HIS A 177 10.45 -3.36 -21.15
N LEU A 178 9.51 -3.64 -22.06
CA LEU A 178 9.23 -2.72 -23.16
C LEU A 178 8.75 -1.34 -22.69
N LEU A 179 7.87 -1.29 -21.68
CA LEU A 179 7.41 -0.03 -21.08
C LEU A 179 8.55 0.72 -20.40
N GLN A 180 9.52 0.02 -19.81
CA GLN A 180 10.72 0.63 -19.25
C GLN A 180 11.61 1.23 -20.35
N VAL A 181 11.93 0.47 -21.39
CA VAL A 181 12.76 0.93 -22.52
C VAL A 181 12.18 2.18 -23.17
N LYS A 182 10.87 2.18 -23.48
CA LYS A 182 10.20 3.35 -24.06
C LYS A 182 10.35 4.59 -23.17
N ARG A 183 10.17 4.44 -21.85
CA ARG A 183 10.28 5.56 -20.90
C ARG A 183 11.71 6.07 -20.75
N ASP A 184 12.67 5.16 -20.66
CA ASP A 184 14.08 5.52 -20.57
C ASP A 184 14.50 6.31 -21.82
N TYR A 185 14.11 5.85 -23.00
CA TYR A 185 14.37 6.54 -24.27
C TYR A 185 13.72 7.95 -24.31
N ILE A 186 12.45 8.07 -23.94
CA ILE A 186 11.75 9.37 -23.86
C ILE A 186 12.48 10.33 -22.91
N SER A 187 12.87 9.83 -21.73
CA SER A 187 13.53 10.65 -20.72
C SER A 187 14.90 11.15 -21.17
N GLN A 188 15.63 10.33 -21.92
CA GLN A 188 16.93 10.66 -22.48
C GLN A 188 16.76 11.75 -23.55
N LYS A 189 15.86 11.54 -24.51
CA LYS A 189 15.61 12.49 -25.61
C LYS A 189 15.07 13.84 -25.16
N ILE A 190 14.15 13.86 -24.17
CA ILE A 190 13.68 15.14 -23.59
C ILE A 190 14.86 15.97 -23.05
N LYS A 191 15.84 15.33 -22.41
CA LYS A 191 17.02 16.01 -21.85
C LYS A 191 18.02 16.42 -22.92
N GLU A 192 18.33 15.52 -23.85
CA GLU A 192 19.34 15.76 -24.89
C GLU A 192 18.91 16.85 -25.87
N GLU A 193 17.63 16.86 -26.25
CA GLU A 193 17.10 17.71 -27.32
C GLU A 193 16.20 18.86 -26.79
N ASN A 194 16.08 19.02 -25.46
CA ASN A 194 15.20 20.01 -24.80
C ASN A 194 13.75 19.97 -25.33
N ILE A 195 13.24 18.77 -25.58
CA ILE A 195 11.90 18.58 -26.17
C ILE A 195 10.82 18.95 -25.14
N PRO A 196 9.79 19.73 -25.51
CA PRO A 196 8.63 20.00 -24.66
C PRO A 196 7.99 18.72 -24.13
N SER A 197 7.83 18.67 -22.81
CA SER A 197 7.29 17.51 -22.10
C SER A 197 5.95 17.80 -21.43
N LYS A 198 5.15 16.75 -21.25
CA LYS A 198 3.85 16.78 -20.58
C LYS A 198 3.70 15.54 -19.71
N ILE A 199 2.98 15.69 -18.60
CA ILE A 199 2.66 14.56 -17.74
C ILE A 199 1.79 13.55 -18.50
N LYS A 200 2.28 12.32 -18.58
CA LYS A 200 1.56 11.14 -19.07
C LYS A 200 1.39 10.11 -17.97
N TRP A 201 0.51 9.14 -18.21
CA TRP A 201 0.16 8.09 -17.26
C TRP A 201 0.56 6.73 -17.81
N ALA A 202 1.26 5.94 -16.99
CA ALA A 202 1.58 4.56 -17.31
C ALA A 202 1.03 3.62 -16.23
N PRO A 203 0.63 2.38 -16.55
CA PRO A 203 0.10 1.43 -15.58
C PRO A 203 1.09 1.14 -14.45
N LEU A 204 0.63 1.19 -13.22
CA LEU A 204 1.42 0.80 -12.04
C LEU A 204 1.28 -0.71 -11.83
N SER A 205 2.39 -1.44 -11.96
CA SER A 205 2.42 -2.91 -11.82
C SER A 205 2.51 -3.40 -10.36
N ILE A 206 2.16 -2.56 -9.38
CA ILE A 206 2.18 -2.90 -7.96
C ILE A 206 0.81 -3.46 -7.57
N ARG A 207 0.78 -4.67 -7.00
CA ARG A 207 -0.48 -5.27 -6.52
C ARG A 207 -0.87 -4.66 -5.18
N LYS A 208 -2.18 -4.62 -4.89
CA LYS A 208 -2.71 -3.99 -3.67
C LYS A 208 -2.14 -4.58 -2.37
N ASN A 209 -1.84 -5.88 -2.34
CA ASN A 209 -1.20 -6.54 -1.20
C ASN A 209 0.29 -6.15 -1.00
N GLU A 210 0.92 -5.55 -2.00
CA GLU A 210 2.29 -5.04 -1.94
C GLU A 210 2.35 -3.54 -1.62
N PHE A 211 1.20 -2.86 -1.46
CA PHE A 211 1.17 -1.41 -1.23
C PHE A 211 1.95 -1.00 0.00
N SER A 212 1.87 -1.76 1.10
CA SER A 212 2.65 -1.44 2.31
C SER A 212 4.16 -1.50 2.09
N ARG A 213 4.62 -2.36 1.17
CA ARG A 213 6.04 -2.46 0.82
C ARG A 213 6.53 -1.20 0.10
N TYR A 214 5.73 -0.65 -0.82
CA TYR A 214 6.14 0.48 -1.66
C TYR A 214 5.77 1.83 -1.05
N PHE A 215 4.54 1.97 -0.56
CA PHE A 215 3.99 3.21 -0.06
C PHE A 215 4.08 3.36 1.45
N GLY A 216 4.56 2.35 2.18
CA GLY A 216 4.55 2.36 3.63
C GLY A 216 3.17 2.05 4.22
N HIS A 217 3.05 2.19 5.53
CA HIS A 217 1.85 1.80 6.27
C HIS A 217 0.86 2.95 6.40
N TYR A 218 -0.38 2.74 5.98
CA TYR A 218 -1.47 3.69 6.20
C TYR A 218 -2.43 3.17 7.28
N PHE A 219 -2.67 3.95 8.33
CA PHE A 219 -3.58 3.65 9.42
C PHE A 219 -4.73 4.65 9.42
N PHE A 220 -5.94 4.18 9.09
CA PHE A 220 -7.16 4.98 9.18
C PHE A 220 -7.91 4.70 10.49
N ILE A 221 -8.16 5.70 11.32
CA ILE A 221 -8.87 5.53 12.59
C ILE A 221 -10.17 6.33 12.51
N PRO A 222 -11.33 5.67 12.29
CA PRO A 222 -12.61 6.35 12.20
C PRO A 222 -13.04 6.92 13.56
N ALA A 223 -13.96 7.89 13.54
CA ALA A 223 -14.48 8.54 14.75
C ALA A 223 -15.20 7.54 15.67
N VAL A 224 -16.04 6.68 15.06
CA VAL A 224 -16.76 5.59 15.73
C VAL A 224 -16.41 4.30 15.02
N GLN A 225 -15.94 3.31 15.79
CA GLN A 225 -15.76 1.94 15.31
C GLN A 225 -17.09 1.22 15.43
N ASP A 226 -17.57 0.70 14.31
CA ASP A 226 -18.84 -0.01 14.24
C ASP A 226 -18.61 -1.44 14.75
N ILE A 227 -18.83 -1.65 16.06
CA ILE A 227 -18.55 -2.93 16.75
C ILE A 227 -19.26 -4.09 16.03
N THR A 228 -20.42 -3.83 15.43
CA THR A 228 -21.21 -4.80 14.65
C THR A 228 -20.51 -5.33 13.40
N LYS A 229 -19.63 -4.54 12.77
CA LYS A 229 -18.81 -4.98 11.63
C LYS A 229 -17.59 -5.78 12.09
N GLU A 230 -17.14 -5.58 13.32
CA GLU A 230 -15.97 -6.23 13.92
C GLU A 230 -16.26 -7.56 14.61
N THR A 231 -17.53 -7.92 14.86
CA THR A 231 -17.90 -9.20 15.48
C THR A 231 -17.68 -10.43 14.59
N THR A 232 -17.53 -10.24 13.28
CA THR A 232 -17.22 -11.35 12.37
C THR A 232 -15.76 -11.79 12.53
N PHE A 233 -15.51 -13.09 12.53
CA PHE A 233 -14.17 -13.67 12.73
C PHE A 233 -13.14 -13.16 11.69
N ALA A 234 -13.60 -12.83 10.48
CA ALA A 234 -12.81 -12.22 9.42
C ALA A 234 -12.50 -10.72 9.64
N ALA A 235 -13.32 -10.00 10.42
CA ALA A 235 -13.14 -8.57 10.70
C ALA A 235 -12.25 -8.31 11.92
N ARG A 236 -12.26 -9.19 12.93
CA ARG A 236 -11.43 -9.08 14.16
C ARG A 236 -9.93 -8.94 13.87
N SER A 237 -9.43 -9.58 12.81
CA SER A 237 -8.02 -9.51 12.37
C SER A 237 -7.69 -8.31 11.47
N SER A 238 -8.69 -7.48 11.12
CA SER A 238 -8.59 -6.39 10.13
C SER A 238 -8.86 -4.98 10.67
N SER A 239 -9.27 -4.84 11.93
CA SER A 239 -9.50 -3.50 12.53
C SER A 239 -8.22 -2.67 12.44
N ASN A 240 -8.36 -1.38 12.14
CA ASN A 240 -7.20 -0.51 11.96
C ASN A 240 -6.40 -0.34 13.27
N LEU A 241 -7.06 -0.52 14.42
CA LEU A 241 -6.43 -0.58 15.73
C LEU A 241 -5.57 -1.85 15.86
N THR A 242 -6.08 -3.03 15.49
CA THR A 242 -5.30 -4.28 15.47
C THR A 242 -4.11 -4.18 14.52
N LYS A 243 -4.28 -3.57 13.34
CA LYS A 243 -3.17 -3.32 12.40
C LYS A 243 -2.10 -2.42 13.03
N LEU A 244 -2.51 -1.34 13.71
CA LEU A 244 -1.60 -0.43 14.40
C LEU A 244 -0.84 -1.16 15.51
N MET A 245 -1.56 -1.93 16.33
CA MET A 245 -0.96 -2.75 17.38
C MET A 245 0.07 -3.72 16.84
N LYS A 246 -0.29 -4.45 15.78
CA LYS A 246 0.60 -5.39 15.12
C LYS A 246 1.88 -4.71 14.67
N TYR A 247 1.78 -3.55 14.03
CA TYR A 247 2.96 -2.81 13.60
C TYR A 247 3.81 -2.35 14.79
N ILE A 248 3.20 -1.87 15.88
CA ILE A 248 3.93 -1.52 17.11
C ILE A 248 4.67 -2.74 17.66
N PHE A 249 4.00 -3.89 17.76
CA PHE A 249 4.61 -5.14 18.22
C PHE A 249 5.76 -5.58 17.32
N GLU A 250 5.59 -5.57 16.01
CA GLU A 250 6.64 -5.90 15.03
C GLU A 250 7.86 -4.97 15.19
N LYS A 251 7.65 -3.67 15.40
CA LYS A 251 8.74 -2.71 15.63
C LYS A 251 9.38 -2.83 17.01
N MET A 252 8.66 -3.38 17.99
CA MET A 252 9.17 -3.60 19.35
C MET A 252 9.92 -4.93 19.49
N GLN A 253 9.73 -5.88 18.58
CA GLN A 253 10.39 -7.17 18.64
C GLN A 253 11.87 -7.07 18.25
N ASN A 254 12.73 -7.72 19.06
CA ASN A 254 14.14 -7.89 18.73
C ASN A 254 14.28 -8.99 17.66
N GLN A 255 14.72 -8.59 16.46
CA GLN A 255 14.79 -9.44 15.28
C GLN A 255 15.60 -10.73 15.49
N GLU A 256 16.70 -10.68 16.26
CA GLU A 256 17.53 -11.86 16.53
C GLU A 256 16.83 -12.86 17.45
N ARG A 257 16.07 -12.37 18.43
CA ARG A 257 15.27 -13.23 19.32
C ARG A 257 14.10 -13.86 18.57
N GLN A 258 13.45 -13.10 17.70
CA GLN A 258 12.33 -13.59 16.90
C GLN A 258 12.75 -14.77 16.04
N GLN A 259 13.84 -14.65 15.27
CA GLN A 259 14.35 -15.74 14.42
C GLN A 259 14.62 -17.03 15.21
N ARG A 260 15.18 -16.92 16.43
CA ARG A 260 15.42 -18.08 17.30
C ARG A 260 14.12 -18.73 17.76
N TYR A 261 13.14 -17.94 18.22
CA TYR A 261 11.83 -18.47 18.61
C TYR A 261 11.10 -19.08 17.42
N GLU A 262 11.25 -18.51 16.23
CA GLU A 262 10.63 -19.04 15.04
C GLU A 262 11.16 -20.42 14.65
N GLN A 263 12.46 -20.61 14.73
CA GLN A 263 13.08 -21.91 14.51
C GLN A 263 12.60 -22.93 15.55
N ASN A 264 12.49 -22.54 16.82
CA ASN A 264 12.05 -23.44 17.89
C ASN A 264 10.58 -23.83 17.75
N ILE A 265 9.68 -22.87 17.46
CA ILE A 265 8.26 -23.15 17.25
C ILE A 265 8.07 -24.04 16.01
N ARG A 266 8.80 -23.77 14.91
CA ARG A 266 8.77 -24.65 13.73
C ARG A 266 9.18 -26.08 14.07
N LYS A 267 10.25 -26.27 14.87
CA LYS A 267 10.66 -27.60 15.35
C LYS A 267 9.56 -28.29 16.15
N ILE A 268 8.95 -27.58 17.11
CA ILE A 268 7.85 -28.13 17.94
C ILE A 268 6.63 -28.50 17.09
N ILE A 269 6.23 -27.65 16.13
CA ILE A 269 5.09 -27.96 15.25
C ILE A 269 5.42 -29.15 14.35
N GLN A 270 6.64 -29.26 13.83
CA GLN A 270 7.09 -30.44 13.08
C GLN A 270 7.06 -31.71 13.92
N GLU A 271 7.46 -31.64 15.20
CA GLU A 271 7.39 -32.76 16.14
C GLU A 271 5.94 -33.16 16.48
N ILE A 272 5.04 -32.19 16.66
CA ILE A 272 3.62 -32.43 16.97
C ILE A 272 2.91 -33.10 15.80
N TYR A 273 3.08 -32.57 14.59
CA TYR A 273 2.33 -33.05 13.44
C TYR A 273 2.99 -34.24 12.73
N ARG A 274 4.29 -34.52 12.98
CA ARG A 274 5.07 -35.61 12.36
C ARG A 274 4.78 -35.77 10.85
N ILE A 275 4.58 -34.65 10.14
CA ILE A 275 3.86 -34.60 8.84
C ILE A 275 4.48 -35.53 7.79
N ASP A 276 5.80 -35.71 7.85
CA ASP A 276 6.57 -36.49 6.88
C ASP A 276 6.91 -37.92 7.35
N GLN A 277 6.39 -38.39 8.49
CA GLN A 277 6.67 -39.73 8.99
C GLN A 277 5.52 -40.71 8.74
N PRO A 278 5.80 -41.98 8.36
CA PRO A 278 4.80 -43.03 8.13
C PRO A 278 3.87 -43.30 9.32
N ASN A 279 4.25 -42.88 10.52
CA ASN A 279 3.52 -43.11 11.78
C ASN A 279 2.71 -41.91 12.28
N SER A 280 2.57 -40.83 11.50
CA SER A 280 1.68 -39.73 11.88
C SER A 280 0.21 -40.11 11.76
N GLU A 281 -0.63 -39.58 12.64
CA GLU A 281 -2.08 -39.83 12.61
C GLU A 281 -2.71 -39.35 11.28
N ILE A 282 -2.17 -38.27 10.71
CA ILE A 282 -2.60 -37.74 9.40
C ILE A 282 -2.26 -38.73 8.27
N TYR A 283 -1.06 -39.32 8.28
CA TYR A 283 -0.66 -40.30 7.28
C TYR A 283 -1.48 -41.60 7.38
N LYS A 284 -1.77 -42.06 8.60
CA LYS A 284 -2.67 -43.20 8.85
C LYS A 284 -4.08 -42.94 8.31
N LEU A 285 -4.63 -41.75 8.59
CA LEU A 285 -5.92 -41.32 8.07
C LEU A 285 -5.92 -41.25 6.53
N GLN A 286 -4.87 -40.68 5.93
CA GLN A 286 -4.70 -40.63 4.47
C GLN A 286 -4.73 -42.02 3.85
N THR A 287 -4.00 -42.95 4.44
CA THR A 287 -3.87 -44.32 3.95
C THR A 287 -5.21 -45.05 4.06
N SER A 288 -5.91 -44.90 5.19
CA SER A 288 -7.24 -45.48 5.42
C SER A 288 -8.29 -44.94 4.45
N ILE A 289 -8.29 -43.63 4.17
CA ILE A 289 -9.21 -43.05 3.19
C ILE A 289 -8.87 -43.52 1.77
N ASN A 290 -7.59 -43.57 1.42
CA ASN A 290 -7.16 -44.04 0.09
C ASN A 290 -7.46 -45.53 -0.15
N SER A 291 -7.42 -46.37 0.89
CA SER A 291 -7.84 -47.77 0.76
C SER A 291 -9.36 -47.92 0.60
N LEU A 292 -10.16 -47.01 1.14
CA LEU A 292 -11.61 -47.01 0.91
C LEU A 292 -11.96 -46.48 -0.49
N LEU A 293 -11.21 -45.48 -0.98
CA LEU A 293 -11.43 -44.90 -2.32
C LEU A 293 -10.99 -45.82 -3.45
N SER A 294 -10.05 -46.75 -3.21
CA SER A 294 -9.69 -47.75 -4.21
C SER A 294 -10.86 -48.67 -4.59
N ASP A 295 -11.84 -48.84 -3.70
CA ASP A 295 -13.04 -49.66 -3.94
C ASP A 295 -14.10 -48.93 -4.77
N PHE A 296 -13.96 -47.61 -4.97
CA PHE A 296 -14.92 -46.81 -5.73
C PHE A 296 -14.44 -46.51 -7.15
N ASP A 297 -13.46 -45.60 -7.29
CA ASP A 297 -13.06 -45.06 -8.60
C ASP A 297 -11.53 -44.95 -8.76
N GLY A 298 -10.75 -45.35 -7.74
CA GLY A 298 -9.29 -45.28 -7.74
C GLY A 298 -8.72 -43.88 -7.50
N SER A 299 -9.55 -42.91 -7.13
CA SER A 299 -9.12 -41.56 -6.74
C SER A 299 -8.21 -41.59 -5.50
N LYS A 300 -7.22 -40.70 -5.46
CA LYS A 300 -6.28 -40.57 -4.32
C LYS A 300 -6.36 -39.20 -3.68
N ILE A 301 -6.46 -39.19 -2.36
CA ILE A 301 -6.40 -38.00 -1.53
C ILE A 301 -4.99 -37.89 -0.93
N ARG A 302 -4.47 -36.66 -0.96
CA ARG A 302 -3.23 -36.27 -0.27
C ARG A 302 -3.57 -35.11 0.66
N PHE A 303 -3.27 -35.26 1.95
CA PHE A 303 -3.30 -34.15 2.89
C PHE A 303 -2.00 -33.37 2.77
N ASP A 304 -2.11 -32.08 2.52
CA ASP A 304 -0.99 -31.14 2.56
C ASP A 304 -1.22 -30.23 3.77
N THR A 305 -0.21 -30.09 4.63
CA THR A 305 -0.32 -29.27 5.84
C THR A 305 0.66 -28.12 5.73
N GLU A 306 0.15 -26.93 5.37
CA GLU A 306 0.94 -25.71 5.43
C GLU A 306 1.12 -25.28 6.89
N LEU A 307 2.37 -25.28 7.35
CA LEU A 307 2.74 -24.74 8.66
C LEU A 307 2.36 -23.25 8.71
N PRO A 308 1.52 -22.80 9.67
CA PRO A 308 1.20 -21.38 9.77
C PRO A 308 2.47 -20.60 10.14
N SER A 309 2.67 -19.44 9.52
CA SER A 309 3.75 -18.54 9.95
C SER A 309 3.47 -18.04 11.37
N ILE A 310 4.51 -17.78 12.14
CA ILE A 310 4.37 -17.36 13.54
C ILE A 310 3.72 -16.00 13.64
N ASP A 311 3.98 -15.11 12.68
CA ASP A 311 3.24 -13.86 12.52
C ASP A 311 1.74 -14.06 12.33
N LYS A 312 1.31 -15.16 11.71
CA LYS A 312 -0.11 -15.50 11.56
C LYS A 312 -0.67 -16.03 12.88
N VAL A 313 0.06 -16.91 13.58
CA VAL A 313 -0.35 -17.45 14.88
C VAL A 313 -0.45 -16.35 15.94
N VAL A 314 0.55 -15.48 16.06
CA VAL A 314 0.55 -14.35 17.00
C VAL A 314 -0.58 -13.37 16.67
N ARG A 315 -0.80 -13.08 15.38
CA ARG A 315 -1.90 -12.20 14.93
C ARG A 315 -3.27 -12.75 15.32
N ASP A 316 -3.50 -14.04 15.12
CA ASP A 316 -4.82 -14.65 15.33
C ASP A 316 -5.08 -14.95 16.81
N SER A 317 -4.05 -14.96 17.66
CA SER A 317 -4.16 -15.26 19.11
C SER A 317 -4.13 -14.04 20.02
N LEU A 318 -3.66 -12.87 19.54
CA LEU A 318 -3.55 -11.67 20.38
C LEU A 318 -4.93 -11.11 20.73
N LYS A 319 -5.34 -11.29 21.99
CA LYS A 319 -6.50 -10.63 22.60
C LYS A 319 -6.01 -9.68 23.69
N ILE A 320 -6.58 -8.48 23.73
CA ILE A 320 -6.20 -7.46 24.71
C ILE A 320 -7.36 -7.27 25.67
N PHE A 321 -7.09 -7.45 26.95
CA PHE A 321 -8.03 -7.25 28.03
C PHE A 321 -7.68 -5.98 28.80
N ILE A 322 -8.71 -5.28 29.27
CA ILE A 322 -8.57 -4.19 30.23
C ILE A 322 -9.49 -4.49 31.42
N ASP A 323 -8.94 -4.29 32.61
CA ASP A 323 -9.67 -4.34 33.86
C ASP A 323 -9.96 -2.90 34.34
N ASP A 324 -11.24 -2.54 34.36
CA ASP A 324 -11.80 -1.30 34.92
C ASP A 324 -12.74 -1.60 36.09
N GLY A 325 -12.54 -2.75 36.76
CA GLY A 325 -13.42 -3.35 37.75
C GLY A 325 -13.96 -4.72 37.30
N VAL A 326 -13.97 -4.97 35.98
CA VAL A 326 -14.19 -6.29 35.38
C VAL A 326 -13.25 -6.46 34.20
N GLU A 327 -12.49 -7.55 34.15
CA GLU A 327 -11.62 -7.86 33.02
C GLU A 327 -12.45 -8.26 31.78
N THR A 328 -12.42 -7.45 30.73
CA THR A 328 -13.02 -7.79 29.43
C THR A 328 -12.15 -7.31 28.27
N GLU A 329 -12.37 -7.86 27.07
CA GLU A 329 -11.63 -7.43 25.87
C GLU A 329 -11.87 -5.94 25.59
N VAL A 330 -10.82 -5.21 25.20
CA VAL A 330 -10.90 -3.76 24.92
C VAL A 330 -11.98 -3.44 23.89
N MET A 331 -12.14 -4.29 22.89
CA MET A 331 -13.15 -4.13 21.84
C MET A 331 -14.60 -4.20 22.37
N HIS A 332 -14.79 -4.78 23.55
CA HIS A 332 -16.09 -4.86 24.24
C HIS A 332 -16.29 -3.77 25.30
N LYS A 333 -15.29 -2.91 25.53
CA LYS A 333 -15.40 -1.76 26.43
C LYS A 333 -16.14 -0.60 25.75
N GLY A 334 -16.70 0.30 26.55
CA GLY A 334 -17.33 1.53 26.03
C GLY A 334 -16.34 2.41 25.27
N HIS A 335 -16.84 3.21 24.33
CA HIS A 335 -16.00 4.02 23.43
C HIS A 335 -15.02 4.94 24.13
N GLY A 336 -15.36 5.49 25.31
CA GLY A 336 -14.43 6.32 26.08
C GLY A 336 -13.17 5.56 26.51
N LEU A 337 -13.30 4.31 26.93
CA LEU A 337 -12.18 3.49 27.38
C LEU A 337 -11.36 2.96 26.20
N GLN A 338 -12.03 2.60 25.09
CA GLN A 338 -11.35 2.29 23.82
C GLN A 338 -10.53 3.49 23.33
N ARG A 339 -11.07 4.69 23.46
CA ARG A 339 -10.40 5.94 23.08
C ARG A 339 -9.23 6.26 24.00
N TYR A 340 -9.39 6.05 25.30
CA TYR A 340 -8.29 6.14 26.26
C TYR A 340 -7.17 5.15 25.92
N PHE A 341 -7.51 3.90 25.57
CA PHE A 341 -6.55 2.93 25.09
C PHE A 341 -5.81 3.42 23.85
N MET A 342 -6.49 4.01 22.86
CA MET A 342 -5.83 4.64 21.70
C MET A 342 -4.81 5.71 22.11
N VAL A 343 -5.12 6.56 23.11
CA VAL A 343 -4.14 7.55 23.62
C VAL A 343 -2.87 6.86 24.12
N ILE A 344 -3.03 5.75 24.84
CA ILE A 344 -1.90 4.94 25.35
C ILE A 344 -1.08 4.36 24.18
N LEU A 345 -1.73 3.90 23.12
CA LEU A 345 -1.03 3.38 21.94
C LEU A 345 -0.21 4.45 21.23
N PHE A 346 -0.80 5.62 21.00
CA PHE A 346 -0.07 6.74 20.42
C PHE A 346 1.07 7.21 21.32
N LYS A 347 0.88 7.20 22.65
CA LYS A 347 1.96 7.44 23.61
C LYS A 347 3.10 6.42 23.46
N ALA A 348 2.76 5.13 23.39
CA ALA A 348 3.75 4.06 23.25
C ALA A 348 4.54 4.21 21.95
N TRP A 349 3.85 4.55 20.85
CA TRP A 349 4.49 4.84 19.57
C TRP A 349 5.44 6.03 19.67
N ALA A 350 4.94 7.18 20.12
CA ALA A 350 5.71 8.41 20.22
C ALA A 350 6.98 8.22 21.08
N ASN A 351 6.89 7.44 22.15
CA ASN A 351 7.99 7.27 23.09
C ASN A 351 9.00 6.18 22.70
N ARG A 352 8.65 5.23 21.83
CA ARG A 352 9.51 4.07 21.52
C ARG A 352 9.93 3.94 20.06
N ILE A 353 9.14 4.46 19.12
CA ILE A 353 9.38 4.30 17.67
C ILE A 353 10.07 5.53 17.07
N ILE A 354 10.06 6.67 17.77
CA ILE A 354 10.88 7.83 17.39
C ILE A 354 12.30 7.60 17.92
N PRO A 355 13.29 7.25 17.08
CA PRO A 355 14.67 7.16 17.55
C PRO A 355 15.12 8.53 18.06
N LYS A 356 15.76 8.56 19.24
CA LYS A 356 16.43 9.77 19.76
C LYS A 356 17.71 10.12 18.99
N SER A 357 18.10 9.35 17.99
CA SER A 357 19.37 9.48 17.26
C SER A 357 19.16 10.10 15.87
N LYS A 358 19.85 11.22 15.62
CA LYS A 358 19.90 11.99 14.37
C LYS A 358 20.80 11.38 13.28
N GLU A 359 21.18 10.11 13.38
CA GLU A 359 22.12 9.54 12.41
C GLU A 359 21.38 8.86 11.25
N PRO A 360 21.70 9.21 10.00
CA PRO A 360 21.20 8.47 8.85
C PRO A 360 21.70 7.03 8.95
N PRO A 361 20.86 6.02 8.61
CA PRO A 361 21.30 4.64 8.58
C PRO A 361 22.37 4.50 7.50
N THR A 362 23.63 4.63 7.90
CA THR A 362 24.80 4.35 7.09
C THR A 362 25.06 2.85 7.20
N SER A 363 24.09 2.04 6.77
CA SER A 363 24.32 0.63 6.54
C SER A 363 24.24 0.42 5.03
N LEU A 364 25.44 0.24 4.45
CA LEU A 364 25.61 -0.48 3.20
C LEU A 364 24.58 -1.60 3.15
N ILE A 365 23.72 -1.56 2.13
CA ILE A 365 22.71 -2.58 1.86
C ILE A 365 23.47 -3.91 1.84
N LYS A 366 23.38 -4.68 2.92
CA LYS A 366 23.89 -6.04 2.94
C LYS A 366 23.04 -6.80 1.94
N GLU A 367 23.65 -7.11 0.80
CA GLU A 367 23.16 -8.15 -0.08
C GLU A 367 22.91 -9.39 0.78
N ASN A 368 21.71 -9.96 0.64
CA ASN A 368 21.17 -11.09 1.39
C ASN A 368 20.52 -10.72 2.73
N SER A 369 19.20 -10.48 2.70
CA SER A 369 18.24 -11.45 3.28
C SER A 369 16.78 -10.95 3.45
N PHE A 370 16.34 -9.80 2.95
CA PHE A 370 14.91 -9.41 3.00
C PHE A 370 14.50 -8.50 1.83
N PRO A 371 13.23 -8.54 1.36
CA PRO A 371 12.77 -7.59 0.36
C PRO A 371 12.77 -6.17 0.94
N ILE A 372 13.42 -5.24 0.23
CA ILE A 372 13.41 -3.80 0.54
C ILE A 372 11.95 -3.32 0.69
N SER A 373 11.67 -2.51 1.71
CA SER A 373 10.35 -1.93 2.00
C SER A 373 10.46 -0.49 2.50
N SER A 374 9.42 0.30 2.27
CA SER A 374 9.25 1.66 2.78
C SER A 374 9.04 1.65 4.30
N SER A 375 9.71 2.57 5.01
CA SER A 375 9.51 2.81 6.44
C SER A 375 8.40 3.83 6.74
N SER A 376 7.83 4.46 5.70
CA SER A 376 6.87 5.55 5.86
C SER A 376 5.59 5.11 6.55
N VAL A 377 5.02 5.97 7.39
CA VAL A 377 3.75 5.72 8.11
C VAL A 377 2.82 6.92 8.03
N PHE A 378 1.58 6.66 7.62
CA PHE A 378 0.53 7.65 7.46
C PHE A 378 -0.61 7.38 8.44
N PHE A 379 -0.90 8.36 9.29
CA PHE A 379 -2.04 8.33 10.20
C PHE A 379 -3.15 9.23 9.67
N ALA A 380 -4.32 8.65 9.44
CA ALA A 380 -5.54 9.38 9.11
C ALA A 380 -6.57 9.17 10.22
N VAL A 381 -6.74 10.15 11.11
CA VAL A 381 -7.59 10.01 12.31
C VAL A 381 -8.82 10.90 12.20
N GLU A 382 -10.01 10.33 12.32
CA GLU A 382 -11.25 11.09 12.46
C GLU A 382 -11.57 11.34 13.93
N GLU A 383 -11.88 12.60 14.24
CA GLU A 383 -12.38 13.10 15.53
C GLU A 383 -11.60 12.53 16.72
N PRO A 384 -10.28 12.82 16.81
CA PRO A 384 -9.43 12.17 17.78
C PRO A 384 -9.82 12.40 19.24
N GLU A 385 -10.56 13.47 19.48
CA GLU A 385 -11.14 13.94 20.72
C GLU A 385 -12.45 13.27 21.14
N LEU A 386 -13.14 12.58 20.22
CA LEU A 386 -14.47 12.05 20.47
C LEU A 386 -14.44 11.06 21.64
N PHE A 387 -15.34 11.22 22.61
CA PHE A 387 -15.42 10.43 23.85
C PHE A 387 -14.25 10.59 24.84
N LEU A 388 -13.33 11.55 24.65
CA LEU A 388 -12.25 11.85 25.61
C LEU A 388 -12.58 13.01 26.53
N HIS A 389 -12.20 12.89 27.80
CA HIS A 389 -12.10 14.02 28.73
C HIS A 389 -11.06 15.05 28.22
N PRO A 390 -11.25 16.38 28.44
CA PRO A 390 -10.35 17.42 27.91
C PRO A 390 -8.86 17.22 28.21
N GLN A 391 -8.51 16.64 29.36
CA GLN A 391 -7.12 16.32 29.70
C GLN A 391 -6.52 15.29 28.73
N TYR A 392 -7.28 14.24 28.38
CA TYR A 392 -6.84 13.21 27.44
C TYR A 392 -6.85 13.71 25.99
N GLN A 393 -7.72 14.65 25.63
CA GLN A 393 -7.67 15.32 24.32
C GLN A 393 -6.34 16.08 24.14
N ARG A 394 -5.88 16.79 25.18
CA ARG A 394 -4.58 17.49 25.16
C ARG A 394 -3.42 16.51 25.02
N LEU A 395 -3.45 15.38 25.74
CA LEU A 395 -2.45 14.32 25.62
C LEU A 395 -2.44 13.68 24.23
N MET A 396 -3.62 13.36 23.67
CA MET A 396 -3.77 12.85 22.31
C MET A 396 -3.11 13.78 21.29
N LYS A 397 -3.45 15.08 21.36
CA LYS A 397 -2.85 16.10 20.50
C LYS A 397 -1.33 16.14 20.63
N HIS A 398 -0.81 16.09 21.85
CA HIS A 398 0.63 16.08 22.12
C HIS A 398 1.31 14.86 21.46
N TYR A 399 0.80 13.65 21.67
CA TYR A 399 1.42 12.45 21.09
C TYR A 399 1.32 12.40 19.57
N LEU A 400 0.18 12.80 18.99
CA LEU A 400 0.04 12.90 17.52
C LEU A 400 1.03 13.91 16.92
N LYS A 401 1.30 15.02 17.63
CA LYS A 401 2.31 15.98 17.20
C LYS A 401 3.71 15.36 17.25
N ASN A 402 4.09 14.73 18.36
CA ASN A 402 5.40 14.07 18.49
C ASN A 402 5.58 13.01 17.39
N ILE A 403 4.56 12.22 17.08
CA ILE A 403 4.61 11.23 16.00
C ILE A 403 4.96 11.88 14.66
N ALA A 404 4.34 13.03 14.34
CA ALA A 404 4.58 13.78 13.11
C ALA A 404 5.92 14.52 13.06
N GLU A 405 6.67 14.61 14.16
CA GLU A 405 8.03 15.18 14.17
C GLU A 405 9.06 14.21 13.55
N ASN A 406 8.75 12.92 13.49
CA ASN A 406 9.56 11.95 12.76
C ASN A 406 9.31 12.11 11.25
N PRO A 407 10.36 12.30 10.42
CA PRO A 407 10.21 12.52 8.97
C PRO A 407 9.56 11.35 8.21
N ASP A 408 9.61 10.14 8.76
CA ASP A 408 8.96 8.97 8.16
C ASP A 408 7.45 8.93 8.45
N ASN A 409 6.95 9.78 9.36
CA ASN A 409 5.56 9.78 9.76
C ASN A 409 4.81 11.02 9.24
N GLN A 410 3.56 10.82 8.85
CA GLN A 410 2.64 11.90 8.52
C GLN A 410 1.31 11.69 9.25
N VAL A 411 0.81 12.75 9.89
CA VAL A 411 -0.43 12.71 10.67
C VAL A 411 -1.44 13.70 10.09
N ILE A 412 -2.58 13.18 9.68
CA ILE A 412 -3.70 13.90 9.12
C ILE A 412 -4.90 13.60 10.00
N PHE A 413 -5.60 14.62 10.49
CA PHE A 413 -6.83 14.38 11.24
C PHE A 413 -7.87 15.46 11.02
N LYS A 414 -9.13 15.08 11.27
CA LYS A 414 -10.28 15.98 11.20
C LYS A 414 -10.72 16.33 12.62
N HIS A 415 -10.95 17.61 12.86
CA HIS A 415 -11.61 18.13 14.06
C HIS A 415 -13.03 18.62 13.71
N THR A 416 -13.98 18.39 14.60
CA THR A 416 -15.35 18.91 14.50
C THR A 416 -15.59 19.84 15.68
N PHE A 417 -15.97 21.09 15.39
CA PHE A 417 -16.53 21.95 16.44
C PHE A 417 -17.91 21.38 16.81
N TYR A 418 -18.07 21.00 18.07
CA TYR A 418 -19.36 20.65 18.67
C TYR A 418 -20.03 21.89 19.24
#